data_AF-A0A2V1BD19-F1
#
_entry.id   AF-A0A2V1BD19-F1
#
_cell.length_a   1.000
_cell.length_b   1.000
_cell.length_c   1.000
_cell.angle_alpha   90.00
_cell.angle_beta   90.00
_cell.angle_gamma   90.00
#
_symmetry.space_group_name_H-M   'P 1'
#
loop_
_entity.id
_entity.type
_entity.pdbx_description
1 polymer ?
#
loop_
_entity_poly.entity_id
_entity_poly.type
_entity_poly.pdbx_seq_one_letter_code
_entity_poly.pdbx_strand_id
1 'polypeptide(L)'
;LAVVVASILQDRPSLALGNVIGSSISNILGAFSLGLLFHPGRVIFDRSARVYSAFLFLITTSFTVIALTKTMGRAAGGIFIGVFAIYLVSIGYAIYKGVLDAPESSDSDDSDDDEGGEGQDADAQHDHPPAEISPLLPNNASGGCPGHSRKHTLFYHIAQLILGFIKLSLSGYVLSHSAGSIADAFNLSGTVLGITILSFATTLPEKFVAIISGARGHGSIVIVSTAGSNVFLLTLCLGITFVAGNPQGLADSVIPFELLVTWASSALLLPIVFLGSGRWVGAALLLSYIAFIVLQFTIYRR
;
A
#
# COMPACT_ATOMS: atom_id res chain seq x y z
N LEU A 1 -2.89 9.90 1.05
CA LEU A 1 -3.46 11.22 0.67
C LEU A 1 -4.36 11.81 1.77
N ALA A 2 -5.40 11.13 2.25
CA ALA A 2 -6.30 11.68 3.28
C ALA A 2 -5.57 12.22 4.51
N VAL A 3 -4.62 11.46 5.06
CA VAL A 3 -3.75 11.90 6.17
C VAL A 3 -2.96 13.17 5.81
N VAL A 4 -2.40 13.24 4.60
CA VAL A 4 -1.62 14.41 4.14
C VAL A 4 -2.48 15.66 4.09
N VAL A 5 -3.67 15.55 3.50
CA VAL A 5 -4.65 16.65 3.44
C VAL A 5 -5.08 17.05 4.86
N ALA A 6 -5.40 16.08 5.72
CA ALA A 6 -5.79 16.35 7.09
C ALA A 6 -4.69 17.06 7.89
N SER A 7 -3.44 16.63 7.77
CA SER A 7 -2.30 17.26 8.44
C SER A 7 -2.07 18.69 7.93
N ILE A 8 -2.27 18.95 6.64
CA ILE A 8 -2.19 20.31 6.07
C ILE A 8 -3.32 21.19 6.60
N LEU A 9 -4.56 20.68 6.66
CA LEU A 9 -5.71 21.39 7.21
C LEU A 9 -5.59 21.66 8.71
N GLN A 10 -4.74 20.91 9.41
CA GLN A 10 -4.44 21.08 10.84
C GLN A 10 -3.17 21.93 11.07
N ASP A 11 -2.66 22.63 10.06
CA ASP A 11 -1.43 23.45 10.10
C ASP A 11 -0.17 22.68 10.54
N ARG A 12 -0.09 21.39 10.22
CA ARG A 12 1.05 20.50 10.52
C ARG A 12 1.68 19.89 9.26
N PRO A 13 2.27 20.70 8.36
CA PRO A 13 2.89 20.19 7.13
C PRO A 13 4.13 19.31 7.40
N SER A 14 4.81 19.47 8.55
CA SER A 14 5.93 18.62 8.96
C SER A 14 5.50 17.18 9.28
N LEU A 15 4.29 17.00 9.82
CA LEU A 15 3.67 15.69 10.05
C LEU A 15 3.30 15.02 8.73
N ALA A 16 2.73 15.78 7.79
CA ALA A 16 2.45 15.30 6.43
C ALA A 16 3.72 14.84 5.70
N LEU A 17 4.76 15.67 5.72
CA LEU A 17 6.06 15.38 5.12
C LEU A 17 6.65 14.10 5.70
N GLY A 18 6.66 14.00 7.04
CA GLY A 18 7.14 12.82 7.73
C GLY A 18 6.35 11.57 7.35
N ASN A 19 5.01 11.65 7.31
CA ASN A 19 4.18 10.52 6.88
C ASN A 19 4.52 10.08 5.46
N VAL A 20 4.72 10.99 4.52
CA VAL A 20 5.06 10.66 3.11
C VAL A 20 6.42 9.97 3.00
N ILE A 21 7.45 10.52 3.65
CA ILE A 21 8.81 9.97 3.64
C ILE A 21 8.83 8.59 4.33
N GLY A 22 8.25 8.50 5.53
CA GLY A 22 8.18 7.25 6.29
C GLY A 22 7.38 6.19 5.56
N SER A 23 6.27 6.55 4.89
CA SER A 23 5.45 5.60 4.16
C SER A 23 6.20 5.05 2.96
N SER A 24 7.00 5.90 2.31
CA SER A 24 7.85 5.49 1.19
C SER A 24 8.90 4.46 1.64
N ILE A 25 9.56 4.70 2.78
CA ILE A 25 10.51 3.75 3.39
C ILE A 25 9.79 2.45 3.79
N SER A 26 8.65 2.57 4.46
CA SER A 26 7.84 1.45 4.97
C SER A 26 7.29 0.56 3.86
N ASN A 27 6.99 1.13 2.70
CA ASN A 27 6.54 0.37 1.54
C ASN A 27 7.67 -0.49 0.97
N ILE A 28 8.87 0.06 0.80
CA ILE A 28 10.01 -0.68 0.22
C ILE A 28 10.57 -1.69 1.23
N LEU A 29 10.92 -1.23 2.43
CA LEU A 29 11.60 -2.08 3.41
C LEU A 29 10.61 -2.95 4.22
N GLY A 30 9.34 -2.56 4.28
CA GLY A 30 8.29 -3.30 4.97
C GLY A 30 7.40 -4.11 4.02
N ALA A 31 6.55 -3.45 3.22
CA ALA A 31 5.54 -4.14 2.42
C ALA A 31 6.14 -5.05 1.34
N PHE A 32 7.02 -4.54 0.48
CA PHE A 32 7.69 -5.33 -0.55
C PHE A 32 8.51 -6.48 0.03
N SER A 33 9.22 -6.19 1.11
CA SER A 33 9.97 -7.16 1.90
C SER A 33 9.11 -8.32 2.43
N LEU A 34 7.94 -8.00 3.00
CA LEU A 34 6.96 -9.01 3.42
C LEU A 34 6.45 -9.82 2.23
N GLY A 35 6.12 -9.18 1.11
CA GLY A 35 5.71 -9.91 -0.08
C GLY A 35 6.79 -10.89 -0.60
N LEU A 36 8.07 -10.52 -0.52
CA LEU A 36 9.18 -11.43 -0.83
C LEU A 36 9.35 -12.56 0.19
N LEU A 37 9.14 -12.27 1.48
CA LEU A 37 9.34 -13.23 2.56
C LEU A 37 8.31 -14.37 2.50
N PHE A 38 7.06 -14.03 2.17
CA PHE A 38 5.97 -14.99 2.05
C PHE A 38 5.92 -15.69 0.68
N HIS A 39 6.74 -15.27 -0.28
CA HIS A 39 6.80 -15.90 -1.59
C HIS A 39 7.36 -17.35 -1.51
N PRO A 40 6.71 -18.35 -2.14
CA PRO A 40 7.10 -19.76 -2.01
C PRO A 40 8.46 -20.10 -2.67
N GLY A 41 8.92 -19.29 -3.64
CA GLY A 41 10.16 -19.54 -4.37
C GLY A 41 10.98 -18.29 -4.67
N ARG A 42 11.95 -18.42 -5.59
CA ARG A 42 12.69 -17.27 -6.13
C ARG A 42 11.78 -16.47 -7.06
N VAL A 43 11.72 -15.17 -6.85
CA VAL A 43 10.95 -14.25 -7.69
C VAL A 43 11.82 -13.78 -8.85
N ILE A 44 11.30 -13.94 -10.06
CA ILE A 44 11.86 -13.34 -11.26
C ILE A 44 10.87 -12.26 -11.69
N PHE A 45 11.36 -11.03 -11.76
CA PHE A 45 10.52 -9.90 -12.11
C PHE A 45 10.49 -9.67 -13.61
N ASP A 46 9.30 -9.33 -14.09
CA ASP A 46 9.02 -9.06 -15.49
C ASP A 46 9.59 -7.69 -15.93
N ARG A 47 9.45 -7.39 -17.23
CA ARG A 47 9.96 -6.15 -17.81
C ARG A 47 9.26 -4.93 -17.22
N SER A 48 7.96 -5.03 -16.92
CA SER A 48 7.18 -3.92 -16.38
C SER A 48 7.69 -3.56 -14.98
N ALA A 49 7.86 -4.54 -14.10
CA ALA A 49 8.45 -4.34 -12.77
C ALA A 49 9.79 -3.60 -12.81
N ARG A 50 10.69 -3.96 -13.74
CA ARG A 50 11.98 -3.26 -13.91
C ARG A 50 11.79 -1.79 -14.28
N VAL A 51 10.89 -1.50 -15.23
CA VAL A 51 10.56 -0.12 -15.64
C VAL A 51 9.99 0.68 -14.48
N TYR A 52 9.03 0.12 -13.72
CA TYR A 52 8.47 0.78 -12.54
C TYR A 52 9.52 1.05 -11.46
N SER A 53 10.42 0.09 -11.19
CA SER A 53 11.49 0.28 -10.21
C SER A 53 12.50 1.36 -10.63
N ALA A 54 12.85 1.42 -11.92
CA ALA A 54 13.75 2.45 -12.45
C ALA A 54 13.08 3.84 -12.42
N PHE A 55 11.80 3.92 -12.77
CA PHE A 55 11.05 5.17 -12.69
C PHE A 55 10.93 5.67 -11.25
N LEU A 56 10.60 4.79 -10.31
CA LEU A 56 10.60 5.11 -8.89
C LEU A 56 11.97 5.64 -8.42
N PHE A 57 13.06 5.00 -8.83
CA PHE A 57 14.41 5.45 -8.47
C PHE A 57 14.74 6.85 -9.01
N LEU A 58 14.30 7.16 -10.24
CA LEU A 58 14.45 8.49 -10.83
C LEU A 58 13.65 9.55 -10.06
N ILE A 59 12.40 9.26 -9.72
CA ILE A 59 11.55 10.16 -8.92
C ILE A 59 12.17 10.38 -7.54
N THR A 60 12.61 9.32 -6.88
CA THR A 60 13.23 9.38 -5.55
C THR A 60 14.51 10.21 -5.60
N THR A 61 15.35 10.00 -6.61
CA THR A 61 16.58 10.79 -6.80
C THR A 61 16.26 12.27 -7.04
N SER A 62 15.25 12.57 -7.86
CA SER A 62 14.81 13.95 -8.11
C SER A 62 14.33 14.64 -6.83
N PHE A 63 13.54 13.92 -6.02
CA PHE A 63 13.13 14.38 -4.69
C PHE A 63 14.34 14.62 -3.77
N THR A 64 15.26 13.66 -3.68
CA THR A 64 16.47 13.78 -2.86
C THR A 64 17.29 15.00 -3.24
N VAL A 65 17.49 15.27 -4.53
CA VAL A 65 18.23 16.46 -4.99
C VAL A 65 17.52 17.75 -4.56
N ILE A 66 16.20 17.86 -4.78
CA ILE A 66 15.42 19.05 -4.40
C ILE A 66 15.44 19.27 -2.89
N ALA A 67 15.37 18.19 -2.11
CA ALA A 67 15.42 18.25 -0.67
C ALA A 67 16.79 18.72 -0.16
N LEU A 68 17.89 18.26 -0.78
CA LEU A 68 19.25 18.69 -0.45
C LEU A 68 19.52 20.15 -0.84
N THR A 69 18.97 20.62 -1.96
CA THR A 69 19.09 22.03 -2.37
C THR A 69 18.17 22.97 -1.59
N LYS A 70 17.37 22.44 -0.65
CA LYS A 70 16.36 23.19 0.14
C LYS A 70 15.37 23.98 -0.73
N THR A 71 15.14 23.57 -1.98
CA THR A 71 14.26 24.23 -2.94
C THR A 71 12.85 23.63 -2.92
N MET A 72 12.31 23.34 -1.73
CA MET A 72 10.96 22.79 -1.53
C MET A 72 9.86 23.85 -1.68
N GLY A 73 9.90 24.59 -2.77
CA GLY A 73 8.95 25.65 -3.10
C GLY A 73 7.69 25.12 -3.78
N ARG A 74 6.69 26.00 -3.89
CA ARG A 74 5.46 25.75 -4.66
C ARG A 74 5.73 25.34 -6.11
N ALA A 75 6.78 25.88 -6.72
CA ALA A 75 7.20 25.53 -8.08
C ALA A 75 7.63 24.06 -8.16
N ALA A 76 8.46 23.58 -7.23
CA ALA A 76 8.85 22.18 -7.16
C ALA A 76 7.63 21.28 -6.93
N GLY A 77 6.73 21.67 -6.02
CA GLY A 77 5.47 20.93 -5.79
C GLY A 77 4.59 20.82 -7.04
N GLY A 78 4.44 21.91 -7.79
CA GLY A 78 3.72 21.92 -9.08
C GLY A 78 4.35 20.98 -10.11
N ILE A 79 5.67 20.91 -10.18
CA ILE A 79 6.39 19.97 -11.06
C ILE A 79 6.07 18.52 -10.66
N PHE A 80 6.13 18.16 -9.38
CA PHE A 80 5.81 16.80 -8.93
C PHE A 80 4.37 16.41 -9.23
N ILE A 81 3.40 17.31 -9.02
CA ILE A 81 2.00 17.07 -9.38
C ILE A 81 1.86 16.89 -10.91
N GLY A 82 2.53 17.72 -11.70
CA GLY A 82 2.53 17.60 -13.16
C GLY A 82 3.13 16.28 -13.65
N VAL A 83 4.25 15.85 -13.07
CA VAL A 83 4.87 14.55 -13.35
C VAL A 83 3.92 13.40 -13.00
N PHE A 84 3.20 13.49 -11.88
CA PHE A 84 2.20 12.48 -11.52
C PHE A 84 1.03 12.44 -12.52
N ALA A 85 0.55 13.60 -12.97
CA ALA A 85 -0.51 13.66 -13.97
C ALA A 85 -0.05 13.04 -15.30
N ILE A 86 1.17 13.34 -15.76
CA ILE A 86 1.77 12.72 -16.95
C ILE A 86 1.91 11.21 -16.75
N TYR A 87 2.33 10.75 -15.58
CA TYR A 87 2.43 9.33 -15.23
C TYR A 87 1.07 8.63 -15.32
N LEU A 88 0.00 9.21 -14.77
CA LEU A 88 -1.36 8.67 -14.88
C LEU A 88 -1.84 8.60 -16.32
N VAL A 89 -1.64 9.67 -17.10
CA VAL A 89 -2.02 9.69 -18.52
C VAL A 89 -1.23 8.65 -19.31
N SER A 90 0.06 8.49 -19.02
CA SER A 90 0.92 7.50 -19.67
C SER A 90 0.47 6.08 -19.41
N ILE A 91 0.12 5.75 -18.16
CA ILE A 91 -0.44 4.44 -17.80
C ILE A 91 -1.80 4.23 -18.46
N GLY A 92 -2.71 5.21 -18.37
CA GLY A 92 -4.03 5.12 -18.98
C GLY A 92 -3.96 4.90 -20.49
N TYR A 93 -3.05 5.62 -21.17
CA TYR A 93 -2.78 5.43 -22.59
C TYR A 93 -2.21 4.04 -22.89
N ALA A 94 -1.29 3.54 -22.07
CA ALA A 94 -0.68 2.22 -22.25
C ALA A 94 -1.69 1.07 -22.06
N ILE A 95 -2.62 1.21 -21.11
CA ILE A 95 -3.75 0.28 -20.90
C ILE A 95 -4.72 0.36 -22.09
N TYR A 96 -5.10 1.57 -22.52
CA TYR A 96 -6.01 1.76 -23.65
C TYR A 96 -5.47 1.14 -24.95
N LYS A 97 -4.15 1.20 -25.15
CA LYS A 97 -3.49 0.63 -26.34
C LYS A 97 -3.23 -0.88 -26.22
N GLY A 98 -3.60 -1.53 -25.11
CA GLY A 98 -3.38 -2.96 -24.85
C GLY A 98 -1.90 -3.33 -24.71
N VAL A 99 -1.04 -2.38 -24.32
CA VAL A 99 0.42 -2.60 -24.14
C VAL A 99 0.73 -3.09 -22.72
N LEU A 100 -0.16 -2.84 -21.75
CA LEU A 100 -0.18 -3.49 -20.45
C LEU A 100 -1.47 -4.30 -20.32
N ASP A 101 -1.35 -5.60 -20.06
CA ASP A 101 -2.46 -6.37 -19.51
C ASP A 101 -2.82 -5.78 -18.15
N ALA A 102 -4.12 -5.54 -17.91
CA ALA A 102 -4.57 -5.13 -16.60
C ALA A 102 -4.07 -6.16 -15.58
N PRO A 103 -3.47 -5.76 -14.45
CA PRO A 103 -2.98 -6.72 -13.46
C PRO A 103 -4.16 -7.61 -13.06
N GLU A 104 -4.11 -8.89 -13.45
CA GLU A 104 -5.13 -9.85 -13.05
C GLU A 104 -5.12 -9.90 -11.52
N SER A 105 -6.17 -9.36 -10.92
CA SER A 105 -6.43 -9.52 -9.49
C SER A 105 -6.64 -11.00 -9.27
N SER A 106 -5.70 -11.65 -8.58
CA SER A 106 -5.85 -13.02 -8.12
C SER A 106 -7.20 -13.15 -7.42
N ASP A 107 -8.04 -14.05 -7.93
CA ASP A 107 -9.40 -14.36 -7.50
C ASP A 107 -9.71 -13.94 -6.05
N SER A 108 -10.62 -12.97 -5.95
CA SER A 108 -11.31 -12.59 -4.73
C SER A 108 -12.76 -13.07 -4.83
N ASP A 109 -12.93 -14.36 -5.09
CA ASP A 109 -14.18 -15.09 -4.88
C ASP A 109 -13.92 -16.04 -3.72
N ASP A 110 -14.11 -15.54 -2.50
CA ASP A 110 -14.41 -16.30 -1.27
C ASP A 110 -14.53 -15.30 -0.11
N SER A 111 -15.57 -14.47 -0.19
CA SER A 111 -16.11 -13.81 1.00
C SER A 111 -17.59 -14.16 1.04
N ASP A 112 -17.86 -15.42 1.39
CA ASP A 112 -19.15 -15.89 1.86
C ASP A 112 -19.39 -15.29 3.26
N ASP A 113 -19.80 -14.01 3.29
CA ASP A 113 -20.36 -13.40 4.50
C ASP A 113 -21.86 -13.74 4.55
N ASP A 114 -22.18 -14.97 4.96
CA ASP A 114 -23.55 -15.34 5.36
C ASP A 114 -23.83 -14.79 6.77
N GLU A 115 -24.20 -13.51 6.86
CA GLU A 115 -24.98 -13.01 8.00
C GLU A 115 -26.46 -13.38 7.79
N GLY A 116 -26.79 -14.63 8.12
CA GLY A 116 -28.16 -15.15 8.20
C GLY A 116 -28.64 -15.20 9.64
N GLY A 117 -29.64 -14.38 9.96
CA GLY A 117 -30.21 -14.20 11.30
C GLY A 117 -30.92 -15.43 11.90
N GLU A 118 -31.22 -15.24 13.19
CA GLU A 118 -31.87 -16.16 14.12
C GLU A 118 -33.09 -16.90 13.56
N GLY A 119 -33.14 -18.21 13.83
CA GLY A 119 -34.31 -19.06 13.68
C GLY A 119 -34.13 -20.34 14.51
N GLN A 120 -34.85 -20.41 15.62
CA GLN A 120 -35.06 -21.62 16.43
C GLN A 120 -35.63 -22.75 15.58
N ASP A 121 -35.15 -23.98 15.78
CA ASP A 121 -35.99 -25.08 16.25
C ASP A 121 -35.19 -26.35 16.53
N ALA A 122 -35.72 -27.12 17.46
CA ALA A 122 -35.13 -28.28 18.11
C ALA A 122 -35.32 -29.59 17.34
N ASP A 123 -34.66 -30.61 17.88
CA ASP A 123 -35.00 -32.05 17.87
C ASP A 123 -34.26 -33.04 16.95
N ALA A 124 -33.60 -33.96 17.67
CA ALA A 124 -33.67 -35.42 17.55
C ALA A 124 -32.84 -36.19 16.49
N GLN A 125 -31.82 -36.86 17.03
CA GLN A 125 -31.63 -38.33 17.06
C GLN A 125 -31.41 -39.12 15.75
N HIS A 126 -30.25 -39.81 15.74
CA HIS A 126 -29.86 -41.06 15.05
C HIS A 126 -30.91 -41.87 14.27
N ASP A 127 -30.57 -42.34 13.05
CA ASP A 127 -30.26 -43.76 12.76
C ASP A 127 -30.06 -44.03 11.24
N HIS A 128 -28.97 -44.71 10.89
CA HIS A 128 -28.85 -45.54 9.68
C HIS A 128 -29.15 -46.99 10.10
N PRO A 129 -29.75 -47.88 9.28
CA PRO A 129 -28.98 -48.61 8.24
C PRO A 129 -29.87 -49.14 7.07
N PRO A 130 -29.51 -50.21 6.30
CA PRO A 130 -29.02 -50.08 4.93
C PRO A 130 -29.86 -50.85 3.88
N ALA A 131 -29.43 -50.71 2.62
CA ALA A 131 -29.76 -51.56 1.46
C ALA A 131 -31.15 -51.38 0.84
N GLU A 132 -31.15 -50.89 -0.41
CA GLU A 132 -31.87 -51.57 -1.48
C GLU A 132 -31.19 -51.28 -2.83
N ILE A 133 -30.67 -52.33 -3.43
CA ILE A 133 -30.13 -52.35 -4.78
C ILE A 133 -31.33 -52.51 -5.70
N SER A 134 -31.69 -51.46 -6.43
CA SER A 134 -32.61 -51.56 -7.57
C SER A 134 -31.91 -51.03 -8.83
N PRO A 135 -31.52 -51.91 -9.77
CA PRO A 135 -31.09 -51.49 -11.09
C PRO A 135 -32.34 -51.44 -11.97
N LEU A 136 -32.72 -50.26 -12.49
CA LEU A 136 -33.52 -50.08 -13.72
C LEU A 136 -34.04 -48.64 -13.86
N LEU A 137 -33.15 -47.65 -14.04
CA LEU A 137 -33.47 -46.40 -14.77
C LEU A 137 -32.18 -45.83 -15.41
N PRO A 138 -32.25 -45.26 -16.63
CA PRO A 138 -31.10 -44.67 -17.30
C PRO A 138 -30.69 -43.37 -16.58
N ASN A 139 -29.40 -43.27 -16.23
CA ASN A 139 -28.82 -42.12 -15.53
C ASN A 139 -28.72 -40.91 -16.47
N ASN A 140 -29.77 -40.09 -16.50
CA ASN A 140 -29.76 -38.72 -17.00
C ASN A 140 -30.71 -37.87 -16.14
N ALA A 141 -30.20 -37.40 -15.00
CA ALA A 141 -30.78 -36.28 -14.27
C ALA A 141 -29.66 -35.54 -13.51
N SER A 142 -29.00 -34.66 -14.26
CA SER A 142 -28.39 -33.45 -13.73
C SER A 142 -29.39 -32.72 -12.83
N GLY A 143 -29.09 -32.66 -11.53
CA GLY A 143 -29.86 -31.93 -10.53
C GLY A 143 -28.92 -31.34 -9.48
N GLY A 144 -27.84 -30.69 -9.91
CA GLY A 144 -27.10 -29.80 -9.03
C GLY A 144 -27.99 -28.62 -8.67
N CYS A 145 -28.23 -28.41 -7.37
CA CYS A 145 -28.83 -27.18 -6.87
C CYS A 145 -28.05 -25.99 -7.45
N PRO A 146 -28.70 -25.06 -8.17
CA PRO A 146 -28.02 -23.84 -8.55
C PRO A 146 -27.84 -23.02 -7.28
N GLY A 147 -26.61 -22.96 -6.78
CA GLY A 147 -26.20 -21.92 -5.83
C GLY A 147 -26.58 -20.57 -6.44
N HIS A 148 -27.55 -19.91 -5.81
CA HIS A 148 -28.12 -18.67 -6.30
C HIS A 148 -27.10 -17.56 -6.05
N SER A 149 -26.11 -17.42 -6.94
CA SER A 149 -25.23 -16.25 -6.98
C SER A 149 -26.10 -15.03 -7.25
N ARG A 150 -26.49 -14.32 -6.18
CA ARG A 150 -27.16 -13.02 -6.29
C ARG A 150 -26.17 -12.11 -7.00
N LYS A 151 -26.41 -11.83 -8.27
CA LYS A 151 -25.64 -10.85 -9.03
C LYS A 151 -25.82 -9.50 -8.34
N HIS A 152 -24.84 -9.09 -7.55
CA HIS A 152 -24.80 -7.76 -6.97
C HIS A 152 -24.86 -6.75 -8.12
N THR A 153 -25.75 -5.76 -8.00
CA THR A 153 -25.88 -4.75 -9.03
C THR A 153 -24.64 -3.86 -9.04
N LEU A 154 -24.27 -3.31 -10.20
CA LEU A 154 -23.16 -2.35 -10.32
C LEU A 154 -23.27 -1.22 -9.28
N PHE A 155 -24.50 -0.80 -8.96
CA PHE A 155 -24.79 0.17 -7.92
C PHE A 155 -24.29 -0.24 -6.53
N TYR A 156 -24.41 -1.52 -6.15
CA TYR A 156 -23.90 -2.04 -4.88
C TYR A 156 -22.39 -1.83 -4.74
N HIS A 157 -21.62 -2.17 -5.77
CA HIS A 157 -20.15 -1.97 -5.76
C HIS A 157 -19.76 -0.49 -5.76
N ILE A 158 -20.48 0.36 -6.51
CA ILE A 158 -20.27 1.82 -6.46
C ILE A 158 -20.55 2.34 -5.04
N ALA A 159 -21.66 1.94 -4.42
CA ALA A 159 -22.01 2.36 -3.07
C ALA A 159 -20.95 1.91 -2.05
N GLN A 160 -20.48 0.66 -2.16
CA GLN A 160 -19.43 0.11 -1.30
C GLN A 160 -18.09 0.87 -1.47
N LEU A 161 -17.73 1.26 -2.70
CA LEU A 161 -16.54 2.05 -2.98
C LEU A 161 -16.64 3.45 -2.35
N ILE A 162 -17.78 4.13 -2.50
CA ILE A 162 -18.01 5.45 -1.89
C ILE A 162 -17.94 5.35 -0.36
N LEU A 163 -18.59 4.35 0.23
CA LEU A 163 -18.57 4.14 1.68
C LEU A 163 -17.15 3.85 2.18
N GLY A 164 -16.40 3.01 1.47
CA GLY A 164 -14.99 2.73 1.76
C GLY A 164 -14.14 4.00 1.71
N PHE A 165 -14.31 4.84 0.70
CA PHE A 165 -13.59 6.11 0.58
C PHE A 165 -13.89 7.07 1.74
N ILE A 166 -15.16 7.18 2.15
CA ILE A 166 -15.56 8.00 3.31
C ILE A 166 -14.88 7.47 4.59
N LYS A 167 -14.93 6.15 4.83
CA LYS A 167 -14.29 5.52 5.99
C LYS A 167 -12.77 5.75 6.00
N LEU A 168 -12.09 5.58 4.87
CA LEU A 168 -10.65 5.84 4.73
C LEU A 168 -10.31 7.32 4.99
N SER A 169 -11.12 8.24 4.47
CA SER A 169 -10.91 9.66 4.68
C SER A 169 -11.08 10.06 6.15
N LEU A 170 -12.13 9.54 6.80
CA LEU A 170 -12.37 9.78 8.23
C LEU A 170 -11.25 9.19 9.09
N SER A 171 -10.84 7.95 8.82
CA SER A 171 -9.70 7.31 9.49
C SER A 171 -8.43 8.16 9.34
N GLY A 172 -8.15 8.67 8.13
CA GLY A 172 -7.00 9.53 7.89
C GLY A 172 -7.04 10.83 8.69
N TYR A 173 -8.21 11.44 8.84
CA TYR A 173 -8.38 12.63 9.69
C TYR A 173 -8.11 12.33 11.16
N VAL A 174 -8.75 11.28 11.70
CA VAL A 174 -8.59 10.86 13.10
C VAL A 174 -7.13 10.52 13.38
N LEU A 175 -6.49 9.75 12.51
CA LEU A 175 -5.11 9.32 12.67
C LEU A 175 -4.13 10.50 12.64
N SER A 176 -4.30 11.45 11.72
CA SER A 176 -3.51 12.69 11.68
C SER A 176 -3.69 13.52 12.96
N HIS A 177 -4.94 13.68 13.40
CA HIS A 177 -5.25 14.48 14.58
C HIS A 177 -4.65 13.87 15.85
N SER A 178 -4.87 12.57 16.07
CA SER A 178 -4.31 11.84 17.21
C SER A 178 -2.78 11.83 17.18
N ALA A 179 -2.16 11.62 16.01
CA ALA A 179 -0.70 11.69 15.89
C ALA A 179 -0.16 13.09 16.24
N GLY A 180 -0.86 14.16 15.86
CA GLY A 180 -0.53 15.52 16.26
C GLY A 180 -0.59 15.71 17.78
N SER A 181 -1.69 15.31 18.42
CA SER A 181 -1.83 15.43 19.88
C SER A 181 -0.78 14.63 20.66
N ILE A 182 -0.41 13.44 20.17
CA ILE A 182 0.67 12.64 20.76
C ILE A 182 2.02 13.35 20.59
N ALA A 183 2.29 13.93 19.42
CA ALA A 183 3.53 14.69 19.21
C ALA A 183 3.69 15.82 20.24
N ASP A 184 2.60 16.56 20.50
CA ASP A 184 2.59 17.65 21.48
C ASP A 184 2.79 17.13 22.91
N ALA A 185 2.09 16.05 23.28
CA ALA A 185 2.17 15.47 24.62
C ALA A 185 3.58 14.95 24.96
N PHE A 186 4.29 14.40 23.98
CA PHE A 186 5.64 13.86 24.15
C PHE A 186 6.76 14.86 23.79
N ASN A 187 6.43 16.11 23.42
CA ASN A 187 7.37 17.11 22.90
C ASN A 187 8.26 16.58 21.75
N LEU A 188 7.70 15.73 20.90
CA LEU A 188 8.39 15.16 19.75
C LEU A 188 8.12 15.99 18.49
N SER A 189 9.10 16.03 17.59
CA SER A 189 8.89 16.63 16.27
C SER A 189 7.76 15.89 15.52
N GLY A 190 6.84 16.65 14.93
CA GLY A 190 5.78 16.10 14.09
C GLY A 190 6.30 15.24 12.95
N THR A 191 7.50 15.54 12.42
CA THR A 191 8.14 14.72 11.38
C THR A 191 8.52 13.33 11.88
N VAL A 192 9.05 13.21 13.10
CA VAL A 192 9.46 11.92 13.68
C VAL A 192 8.25 11.01 13.92
N LEU A 193 7.16 11.55 14.49
CA LEU A 193 5.93 10.77 14.65
C LEU A 193 5.28 10.44 13.30
N GLY A 194 5.37 11.37 12.34
CA GLY A 194 4.97 11.16 10.96
C GLY A 194 5.68 9.95 10.33
N ILE A 195 6.99 9.90 10.47
CA ILE A 195 7.85 8.88 9.84
C ILE A 195 7.71 7.52 10.50
N THR A 196 7.42 7.45 11.79
CA THR A 196 7.40 6.21 12.54
C THR A 196 5.99 5.63 12.64
N ILE A 197 5.18 6.17 13.55
CA ILE A 197 3.89 5.60 13.93
C ILE A 197 2.86 5.85 12.83
N LEU A 198 2.77 7.09 12.34
CA LEU A 198 1.76 7.49 11.37
C LEU A 198 1.97 6.78 10.01
N SER A 199 3.22 6.73 9.54
CA SER A 199 3.55 6.02 8.30
C SER A 199 3.32 4.51 8.40
N PHE A 200 3.65 3.90 9.54
CA PHE A 200 3.41 2.47 9.73
C PHE A 200 1.91 2.16 9.67
N ALA A 201 1.09 2.94 10.38
CA ALA A 201 -0.35 2.76 10.39
C ALA A 201 -0.99 2.96 9.00
N THR A 202 -0.56 3.97 8.25
CA THR A 202 -1.11 4.25 6.91
C THR A 202 -0.69 3.23 5.85
N THR A 203 0.39 2.48 6.08
CA THR A 203 0.92 1.48 5.15
C THR A 203 0.62 0.04 5.59
N LEU A 204 -0.24 -0.16 6.59
CA LEU A 204 -0.71 -1.49 7.00
C LEU A 204 -1.50 -2.19 5.89
N PRO A 205 -2.49 -1.56 5.23
CA PRO A 205 -3.24 -2.21 4.15
C PRO A 205 -2.32 -2.73 3.03
N GLU A 206 -1.32 -1.96 2.65
CA GLU A 206 -0.34 -2.30 1.62
C GLU A 206 0.51 -3.51 2.04
N LYS A 207 0.88 -3.61 3.33
CA LYS A 207 1.58 -4.79 3.86
C LYS A 207 0.71 -6.03 3.77
N PHE A 208 -0.58 -5.93 4.11
CA PHE A 208 -1.51 -7.06 3.98
C PHE A 208 -1.63 -7.52 2.52
N VAL A 209 -1.84 -6.59 1.60
CA VAL A 209 -1.92 -6.89 0.16
C VAL A 209 -0.62 -7.52 -0.34
N ALA A 210 0.53 -7.01 0.11
CA ALA A 210 1.84 -7.55 -0.27
C ALA A 210 2.05 -8.98 0.26
N ILE A 211 1.67 -9.26 1.51
CA ILE A 211 1.73 -10.62 2.09
C ILE A 211 0.86 -11.58 1.28
N ILE A 212 -0.40 -11.21 1.01
CA ILE A 212 -1.35 -12.06 0.28
C ILE A 212 -0.84 -12.32 -1.15
N SER A 213 -0.43 -11.26 -1.86
CA SER A 213 0.08 -11.37 -3.23
C SER A 213 1.37 -12.20 -3.28
N GLY A 214 2.27 -11.99 -2.32
CA GLY A 214 3.50 -12.76 -2.18
C GLY A 214 3.24 -14.24 -1.92
N ALA A 215 2.38 -14.55 -0.95
CA ALA A 215 2.01 -15.93 -0.59
C ALA A 215 1.36 -16.68 -1.77
N ARG A 216 0.58 -15.98 -2.60
CA ARG A 216 -0.03 -16.53 -3.82
C ARG A 216 0.95 -16.69 -4.99
N GLY A 217 2.24 -16.34 -4.83
CA GLY A 217 3.25 -16.46 -5.89
C GLY A 217 3.28 -15.29 -6.88
N HIS A 218 2.54 -14.21 -6.62
CA HIS A 218 2.43 -13.05 -7.52
C HIS A 218 3.47 -11.97 -7.20
N GLY A 219 4.76 -12.32 -7.29
CA GLY A 219 5.86 -11.40 -6.98
C GLY A 219 5.86 -10.11 -7.82
N SER A 220 5.44 -10.18 -9.09
CA SER A 220 5.33 -8.99 -9.96
C SER A 220 4.25 -8.01 -9.49
N ILE A 221 3.15 -8.49 -8.90
CA ILE A 221 2.10 -7.63 -8.35
C ILE A 221 2.63 -6.87 -7.12
N VAL A 222 3.42 -7.53 -6.27
CA VAL A 222 4.01 -6.92 -5.07
C VAL A 222 4.89 -5.72 -5.43
N ILE A 223 5.75 -5.85 -6.44
CA ILE A 223 6.64 -4.76 -6.86
C ILE A 223 5.88 -3.63 -7.56
N VAL A 224 4.92 -3.94 -8.44
CA VAL A 224 4.14 -2.91 -9.15
C VAL A 224 3.31 -2.10 -8.15
N SER A 225 2.69 -2.77 -7.18
CA SER A 225 1.97 -2.10 -6.08
C SER A 225 2.90 -1.22 -5.24
N THR A 226 4.05 -1.75 -4.82
CA THR A 226 5.04 -0.99 -4.04
C THR A 226 5.55 0.23 -4.79
N ALA A 227 5.94 0.05 -6.05
CA ALA A 227 6.47 1.12 -6.88
C ALA A 227 5.40 2.17 -7.19
N GLY A 228 4.18 1.76 -7.53
CA GLY A 228 3.06 2.64 -7.79
C GLY A 228 2.69 3.50 -6.58
N SER A 229 2.57 2.88 -5.39
CA SER A 229 2.27 3.60 -4.15
C SER A 229 3.37 4.60 -3.77
N ASN A 230 4.64 4.26 -3.98
CA ASN A 230 5.75 5.18 -3.71
C ASN A 230 5.84 6.32 -4.71
N VAL A 231 5.59 6.04 -6.00
CA VAL A 231 5.45 7.10 -7.00
C VAL A 231 4.33 8.04 -6.58
N PHE A 232 3.16 7.53 -6.20
CA PHE A 232 2.04 8.34 -5.70
C PHE A 232 2.39 9.20 -4.48
N LEU A 233 3.12 8.62 -3.51
CA LEU A 233 3.56 9.33 -2.31
C LEU A 233 4.57 10.44 -2.63
N LEU A 234 5.65 10.11 -3.36
CA LEU A 234 6.74 11.04 -3.65
C LEU A 234 6.41 12.08 -4.72
N THR A 235 5.35 11.87 -5.50
CA THR A 235 4.89 12.84 -6.51
C THR A 235 3.65 13.59 -6.04
N LEU A 236 2.47 12.98 -6.02
CA LEU A 236 1.22 13.67 -5.70
C LEU A 236 1.21 14.16 -4.25
N CYS A 237 1.43 13.26 -3.29
CA CYS A 237 1.29 13.64 -1.87
C CYS A 237 2.34 14.67 -1.47
N LEU A 238 3.61 14.43 -1.83
CA LEU A 238 4.68 15.38 -1.57
C LEU A 238 4.50 16.70 -2.33
N GLY A 239 4.05 16.63 -3.58
CA GLY A 239 3.77 17.81 -4.39
C GLY A 239 2.68 18.70 -3.76
N ILE A 240 1.60 18.10 -3.26
CA ILE A 240 0.58 18.80 -2.48
C ILE A 240 1.17 19.40 -1.21
N THR A 241 2.01 18.67 -0.48
CA THR A 241 2.70 19.18 0.71
C THR A 241 3.59 20.38 0.41
N PHE A 242 4.32 20.40 -0.70
CA PHE A 242 5.17 21.52 -1.12
C PHE A 242 4.38 22.73 -1.62
N VAL A 243 3.22 22.52 -2.26
CA VAL A 243 2.34 23.61 -2.72
C VAL A 243 1.64 24.29 -1.53
N ALA A 244 1.17 23.48 -0.58
CA ALA A 244 0.40 23.96 0.57
C ALA A 244 1.28 24.45 1.74
N GLY A 245 2.45 23.84 1.96
CA GLY A 245 3.32 24.15 3.08
C GLY A 245 4.25 25.34 2.85
N ASN A 246 4.84 25.83 3.94
CA ASN A 246 5.88 26.87 3.89
C ASN A 246 7.24 26.24 3.52
N PRO A 247 7.92 26.68 2.44
CA PRO A 247 9.18 26.09 1.98
C PRO A 247 10.29 26.04 3.05
N GLN A 248 10.39 27.06 3.89
CA GLN A 248 11.44 27.15 4.92
C GLN A 248 11.19 26.15 6.04
N GLY A 249 9.96 26.07 6.55
CA GLY A 249 9.59 25.12 7.60
C GLY A 249 9.70 23.66 7.13
N LEU A 250 9.40 23.38 5.86
CA LEU A 250 9.57 22.07 5.25
C LEU A 250 11.05 21.68 5.14
N ALA A 251 11.90 22.59 4.66
CA ALA A 251 13.32 22.32 4.47
C ALA A 251 14.05 22.02 5.79
N ASP A 252 13.66 22.68 6.88
CA ASP A 252 14.24 22.46 8.21
C ASP A 252 13.65 21.23 8.93
N SER A 253 12.48 20.77 8.49
CA SER A 253 11.87 19.53 8.99
C SER A 253 12.50 18.26 8.39
N VAL A 254 13.16 18.36 7.22
CA VAL A 254 13.77 17.19 6.57
C VAL A 254 15.09 16.83 7.23
N ILE A 255 15.18 15.58 7.66
CA ILE A 255 16.39 15.04 8.26
C ILE A 255 17.23 14.35 7.16
N PRO A 256 18.53 14.68 7.02
CA PRO A 256 19.40 14.06 6.01
C PRO A 256 19.47 12.52 6.12
N PHE A 257 19.41 11.99 7.34
CA PHE A 257 19.38 10.54 7.57
C PHE A 257 18.14 9.88 6.96
N GLU A 258 16.96 10.45 7.18
CA GLU A 258 15.70 9.94 6.63
C GLU A 258 15.71 10.00 5.11
N LEU A 259 16.20 11.12 4.55
CA LEU A 259 16.36 11.30 3.12
C LEU A 259 17.32 10.28 2.50
N LEU A 260 18.43 9.99 3.18
CA LEU A 260 19.39 8.96 2.79
C LEU A 260 18.74 7.57 2.79
N VAL A 261 17.93 7.23 3.81
CA VAL A 261 17.23 5.94 3.89
C VAL A 261 16.18 5.82 2.79
N THR A 262 15.42 6.87 2.49
CA THR A 262 14.48 6.87 1.35
C THR A 262 15.20 6.63 0.03
N TRP A 263 16.30 7.32 -0.22
CA TRP A 263 17.08 7.13 -1.43
C TRP A 263 17.71 5.73 -1.49
N ALA A 264 18.35 5.29 -0.40
CA ALA A 264 19.02 4.00 -0.32
C ALA A 264 18.05 2.82 -0.48
N SER A 265 16.86 2.90 0.10
CA SER A 265 15.83 1.86 -0.07
C SER A 265 15.37 1.76 -1.53
N SER A 266 15.12 2.89 -2.21
CA SER A 266 14.82 2.86 -3.65
C SER A 266 15.99 2.40 -4.51
N ALA A 267 17.22 2.78 -4.15
CA ALA A 267 18.43 2.35 -4.84
C ALA A 267 18.64 0.83 -4.71
N LEU A 268 18.36 0.27 -3.53
CA LEU A 268 18.46 -1.16 -3.23
C LEU A 268 17.38 -1.98 -3.93
N LEU A 269 16.19 -1.41 -4.11
CA LEU A 269 15.10 -2.06 -4.84
C LEU A 269 15.46 -2.36 -6.30
N LEU A 270 16.26 -1.48 -6.94
CA LEU A 270 16.63 -1.61 -8.35
C LEU A 270 17.42 -2.89 -8.66
N PRO A 271 18.58 -3.19 -8.05
CA PRO A 271 19.28 -4.45 -8.31
C PRO A 271 18.47 -5.68 -7.90
N ILE A 272 17.65 -5.60 -6.84
CA ILE A 272 16.77 -6.69 -6.41
C ILE A 272 15.79 -7.08 -7.52
N VAL A 273 15.18 -6.09 -8.17
CA VAL A 273 14.21 -6.31 -9.25
C VAL A 273 14.90 -6.82 -10.52
N PHE A 274 16.13 -6.37 -10.80
CA PHE A 274 16.86 -6.78 -12.01
C PHE A 274 17.48 -8.19 -11.92
N LEU A 275 18.00 -8.58 -10.75
CA LEU A 275 18.66 -9.89 -10.55
C LEU A 275 17.68 -10.98 -10.08
N GLY A 276 16.48 -10.58 -9.68
CA GLY A 276 15.53 -11.43 -8.97
C GLY A 276 15.97 -11.69 -7.54
N SER A 277 15.04 -12.12 -6.70
CA SER A 277 15.26 -12.23 -5.25
C SER A 277 14.62 -13.46 -4.64
N GLY A 278 15.26 -13.95 -3.58
CA GLY A 278 14.71 -15.00 -2.72
C GLY A 278 14.22 -14.44 -1.39
N ARG A 279 13.61 -15.32 -0.58
CA ARG A 279 13.03 -15.00 0.73
C ARG A 279 14.01 -14.34 1.70
N TRP A 280 15.29 -14.71 1.64
CA TRP A 280 16.36 -14.13 2.47
C TRP A 280 16.56 -12.63 2.23
N VAL A 281 16.36 -12.16 1.00
CA VAL A 281 16.41 -10.73 0.68
C VAL A 281 15.25 -10.00 1.36
N GLY A 282 14.05 -10.59 1.33
CA GLY A 282 12.90 -10.11 2.12
C GLY A 282 13.24 -10.03 3.61
N ALA A 283 13.75 -11.11 4.20
CA ALA A 283 14.15 -11.10 5.61
C ALA A 283 15.16 -9.98 5.95
N ALA A 284 16.18 -9.79 5.10
CA ALA A 284 17.19 -8.74 5.29
C ALA A 284 16.59 -7.32 5.18
N LEU A 285 15.70 -7.07 4.22
CA LEU A 285 14.99 -5.80 4.09
C LEU A 285 14.08 -5.52 5.29
N LEU A 286 13.36 -6.54 5.78
CA LEU A 286 12.49 -6.41 6.94
C LEU A 286 13.30 -6.09 8.20
N LEU A 287 14.44 -6.77 8.38
CA LEU A 287 15.33 -6.51 9.50
C LEU A 287 15.91 -5.08 9.43
N SER A 288 16.26 -4.60 8.23
CA SER A 288 16.67 -3.22 8.00
C SER A 288 15.56 -2.22 8.34
N TYR A 289 14.29 -2.53 8.03
CA TYR A 289 13.15 -1.71 8.42
C TYR A 289 12.96 -1.63 9.94
N ILE A 290 13.04 -2.78 10.63
CA ILE A 290 12.93 -2.83 12.09
C ILE A 290 14.09 -2.04 12.72
N ALA A 291 15.31 -2.24 12.23
CA ALA A 291 16.48 -1.48 12.68
C ALA A 291 16.30 0.03 12.47
N PHE A 292 15.74 0.45 11.33
CA PHE A 292 15.42 1.85 11.05
C PHE A 292 14.41 2.41 12.08
N ILE A 293 13.31 1.71 12.36
CA ILE A 293 12.33 2.15 13.38
C ILE A 293 12.99 2.28 14.76
N VAL A 294 13.77 1.27 15.18
CA VAL A 294 14.42 1.26 16.49
C VAL A 294 15.44 2.39 16.61
N LEU A 295 16.24 2.61 15.56
CA LEU A 295 17.23 3.68 15.50
C LEU A 295 16.54 5.05 15.56
N GLN A 296 15.48 5.24 14.79
CA GLN A 296 14.70 6.48 14.79
C GLN A 296 14.13 6.76 16.18
N PHE A 297 13.56 5.76 16.85
CA PHE A 297 13.01 5.92 18.20
C PHE A 297 14.10 6.17 19.26
N THR A 298 15.29 5.59 19.09
CA THR A 298 16.39 5.73 20.06
C THR A 298 17.14 7.05 19.91
N ILE A 299 17.39 7.49 18.67
CA ILE A 299 18.12 8.73 18.38
C ILE A 299 17.24 9.96 18.63
N TYR A 300 15.97 9.94 18.23
CA TYR A 300 15.09 11.12 18.28
C TYR A 300 14.23 11.24 19.55
N ARG A 301 14.36 10.30 20.49
CA ARG A 301 13.84 10.47 21.86
C ARG A 301 14.81 11.27 22.76
N ARG A 302 15.97 11.69 22.23
CA ARG A 302 16.91 12.61 22.88
C ARG A 302 16.79 14.00 22.30
#